data_AF-A0A523RKQ7-F1
#
_entry.id   AF-A0A523RKQ7-F1
#
_cell.length_a   1.000
_cell.length_b   1.000
_cell.length_c   1.000
_cell.angle_alpha   90.00
_cell.angle_beta   90.00
_cell.angle_gamma   90.00
#
_symmetry.space_group_name_H-M   'P 1'
#
loop_
_entity.id
_entity.type
_entity.pdbx_description
1 polymer ?
#
loop_
_entity_poly.entity_id
_entity_poly.type
_entity_poly.pdbx_seq_one_letter_code
_entity_poly.pdbx_strand_id
1 'polypeptide(L)'
;MAEPIKKGDIKETLTEALEPFAGAIKEDFNRADERFNKIEATLIAIVEDLKDARKERQNLEKRINETYNAVDGFIKVVDKLETEFTVVKEDLKRVKEVIKEKLGVDLF
;
A
#
# COMPACT_ATOMS: atom_id res chain seq x y z
N MET A 1 -13.13 -25.59 78.01
CA MET A 1 -13.71 -26.40 76.92
C MET A 1 -13.97 -25.45 75.77
N ALA A 2 -13.46 -25.73 74.56
CA ALA A 2 -13.74 -24.88 73.40
C ALA A 2 -15.16 -25.14 72.92
N GLU A 3 -15.92 -24.08 72.61
CA GLU A 3 -17.27 -24.22 72.06
C GLU A 3 -17.23 -24.90 70.67
N PRO A 4 -18.16 -25.81 70.37
CA PRO A 4 -18.20 -26.47 69.07
C PRO A 4 -18.58 -25.48 67.97
N ILE A 5 -17.72 -25.38 66.95
CA ILE A 5 -17.95 -24.51 65.78
C ILE A 5 -19.27 -24.90 65.10
N LYS A 6 -20.15 -23.92 64.87
CA LYS A 6 -21.43 -24.16 64.21
C LYS A 6 -21.23 -24.07 62.69
N LYS A 7 -22.04 -24.85 61.95
CA LYS A 7 -22.07 -24.83 60.48
C LYS A 7 -22.36 -23.43 59.90
N GLY A 8 -23.08 -22.59 60.64
CA GLY A 8 -23.35 -21.19 60.28
C GLY A 8 -22.06 -20.36 60.22
N ASP A 9 -21.23 -20.45 61.25
CA ASP A 9 -19.97 -19.72 61.38
C ASP A 9 -19.01 -20.08 60.23
N ILE A 10 -18.92 -21.36 59.87
CA ILE A 10 -18.10 -21.82 58.72
C ILE A 10 -18.61 -21.23 57.40
N LYS A 11 -19.93 -21.17 57.20
CA LYS A 11 -20.52 -20.62 55.97
C LYS A 11 -20.25 -19.12 55.86
N GLU A 12 -20.41 -18.38 56.95
CA GLU A 12 -20.16 -16.94 57.01
C GLU A 12 -18.69 -16.62 56.72
N THR A 13 -17.75 -17.28 57.40
CA THR A 13 -16.31 -17.09 57.14
C THR A 13 -15.92 -17.44 55.71
N LEU A 14 -16.51 -18.48 55.12
CA LEU A 14 -16.26 -18.82 53.71
C LEU A 14 -16.85 -17.78 52.75
N THR A 15 -18.04 -17.26 53.02
CA THR A 15 -18.64 -16.19 52.21
C THR A 15 -17.80 -14.92 52.28
N GLU A 16 -17.43 -14.46 53.48
CA GLU A 16 -16.58 -13.29 53.68
C GLU A 16 -15.21 -13.45 53.00
N ALA A 17 -14.65 -14.66 53.02
CA ALA A 17 -13.39 -14.94 52.36
C ALA A 17 -13.52 -14.95 50.83
N LEU A 18 -14.61 -15.49 50.27
CA LEU A 18 -14.76 -15.73 48.82
C LEU A 18 -15.41 -14.58 48.04
N GLU A 19 -16.26 -13.77 48.67
CA GLU A 19 -16.92 -12.63 48.02
C GLU A 19 -15.92 -11.63 47.38
N PRO A 20 -14.82 -11.23 48.06
CA PRO A 20 -13.82 -10.35 47.45
C PRO A 20 -13.17 -10.97 46.21
N PHE A 21 -12.89 -12.28 46.21
CA PHE A 21 -12.32 -12.97 45.05
C PHE A 21 -13.32 -13.04 43.90
N ALA A 22 -14.59 -13.34 44.17
CA ALA A 22 -15.63 -13.35 43.14
C ALA A 22 -15.81 -11.95 42.52
N GLY A 23 -15.75 -10.90 43.34
CA GLY A 23 -15.75 -9.50 42.88
C GLY A 23 -14.56 -9.18 41.99
N ALA A 24 -13.35 -9.49 42.42
CA ALA A 24 -12.11 -9.25 41.67
C ALA A 24 -12.12 -10.00 40.31
N ILE A 25 -12.51 -11.28 40.30
CA ILE A 25 -12.62 -12.07 39.08
C ILE A 25 -13.61 -11.42 38.11
N LYS A 26 -14.77 -10.96 38.60
CA LYS A 26 -15.76 -10.29 37.76
C LYS A 26 -15.22 -9.00 37.14
N GLU A 27 -14.48 -8.20 37.91
CA GLU A 27 -13.84 -6.98 37.40
C GLU A 27 -12.77 -7.29 36.35
N ASP A 28 -11.96 -8.32 36.56
CA ASP A 28 -10.95 -8.75 35.60
C ASP A 28 -11.58 -9.25 34.29
N PHE A 29 -12.68 -10.00 34.36
CA PHE A 29 -13.44 -10.40 33.18
C PHE A 29 -14.02 -9.21 32.42
N ASN A 30 -14.62 -8.25 33.13
CA ASN A 30 -15.13 -7.02 32.49
C ASN A 30 -14.01 -6.25 31.79
N ARG A 31 -12.84 -6.12 32.43
CA ARG A 31 -11.67 -5.47 31.83
C ARG A 31 -11.14 -6.23 30.62
N ALA A 32 -11.15 -7.56 30.66
CA ALA A 32 -10.76 -8.38 29.52
C ALA A 32 -11.73 -8.18 28.33
N ASP A 33 -13.03 -8.16 28.60
CA ASP A 33 -14.07 -7.92 27.58
C ASP A 33 -13.89 -6.55 26.90
N GLU A 34 -13.70 -5.49 27.69
CA GLU A 34 -13.41 -4.15 27.16
C GLU A 34 -12.15 -4.12 26.27
N ARG A 35 -11.11 -4.86 26.65
CA ARG A 35 -9.88 -4.98 25.85
C ARG A 35 -10.13 -5.74 24.56
N PHE A 36 -10.92 -6.81 24.59
CA PHE A 36 -11.28 -7.56 23.38
C PHE A 36 -12.09 -6.72 22.41
N ASN A 37 -13.08 -5.96 22.91
CA ASN A 37 -13.87 -5.06 22.08
C ASN A 37 -13.01 -3.99 21.38
N LYS A 38 -12.02 -3.43 22.09
CA LYS A 38 -11.05 -2.47 21.50
C LYS A 38 -10.15 -3.12 20.45
N ILE A 39 -9.71 -4.35 20.70
CA ILE A 39 -8.88 -5.12 19.75
C ILE A 39 -9.68 -5.43 18.49
N GLU A 40 -10.93 -5.87 18.62
CA GLU A 40 -11.80 -6.16 17.49
C GLU A 40 -12.02 -4.92 16.61
N ALA A 41 -12.36 -3.77 17.22
CA ALA A 41 -12.49 -2.51 16.49
C ALA A 41 -11.19 -2.12 15.76
N THR A 42 -10.04 -2.31 16.41
CA THR A 42 -8.72 -2.03 15.81
C THR A 42 -8.44 -2.97 14.63
N LEU A 43 -8.76 -4.26 14.77
CA LEU A 43 -8.58 -5.25 13.71
C LEU A 43 -9.45 -4.94 12.49
N ILE A 44 -10.70 -4.52 12.70
CA ILE A 44 -11.59 -4.11 11.61
C ILE A 44 -10.97 -2.94 10.85
N ALA A 45 -10.51 -1.89 11.55
CA ALA A 45 -9.88 -0.74 10.91
C ALA A 45 -8.62 -1.13 10.11
N ILE A 46 -7.76 -1.98 10.67
CA ILE A 46 -6.56 -2.48 9.96
C ILE A 46 -6.95 -3.25 8.69
N VAL A 47 -8.01 -4.06 8.74
CA VAL A 47 -8.46 -4.81 7.56
C VAL A 47 -8.97 -3.87 6.46
N GLU A 48 -9.68 -2.80 6.83
CA GLU A 48 -10.13 -1.76 5.89
C GLU A 48 -8.94 -1.01 5.28
N ASP A 49 -8.00 -0.54 6.09
CA ASP A 49 -6.78 0.14 5.64
C ASP A 49 -5.96 -0.75 4.67
N LEU A 50 -5.83 -2.05 4.98
CA LEU A 50 -5.13 -3.00 4.12
C LEU A 50 -5.86 -3.22 2.78
N LYS A 51 -7.18 -3.15 2.76
CA LYS A 51 -7.97 -3.27 1.53
C LYS A 51 -7.74 -2.05 0.63
N ASP A 52 -7.73 -0.86 1.20
CA ASP A 52 -7.47 0.38 0.48
C ASP A 52 -6.03 0.44 -0.04
N ALA A 53 -5.05 0.08 0.79
CA ALA A 53 -3.65 -0.02 0.38
C ALA A 53 -3.44 -1.00 -0.78
N ARG A 54 -4.17 -2.14 -0.80
CA ARG A 54 -4.13 -3.09 -1.92
C ARG A 54 -4.66 -2.48 -3.20
N LYS A 55 -5.76 -1.72 -3.13
CA LYS A 55 -6.37 -1.04 -4.28
C LYS A 55 -5.45 0.05 -4.84
N GLU A 56 -4.83 0.84 -3.96
CA GLU A 56 -3.85 1.85 -4.35
C GLU A 56 -2.64 1.22 -5.04
N ARG A 57 -2.13 0.10 -4.50
CA ARG A 57 -1.02 -0.64 -5.11
C ARG A 57 -1.36 -1.12 -6.53
N GLN A 58 -2.55 -1.66 -6.75
CA GLN A 58 -3.01 -2.08 -8.09
C GLN A 58 -3.12 -0.90 -9.05
N ASN A 59 -3.61 0.25 -8.59
CA ASN A 59 -3.69 1.46 -9.40
C ASN A 59 -2.28 2.00 -9.75
N LEU A 60 -1.34 1.93 -8.82
CA LEU A 60 0.06 2.31 -9.06
C LEU A 60 0.71 1.39 -10.10
N GLU A 61 0.53 0.08 -9.99
CA GLU A 61 1.03 -0.89 -10.97
C GLU A 61 0.50 -0.58 -12.38
N LYS A 62 -0.80 -0.29 -12.50
CA LYS A 62 -1.40 0.11 -13.77
C LYS A 62 -0.76 1.38 -14.34
N ARG A 63 -0.61 2.43 -13.53
CA ARG A 63 0.00 3.71 -13.95
C ARG A 63 1.46 3.56 -14.35
N ILE A 64 2.22 2.71 -13.66
CA ILE A 64 3.59 2.39 -14.03
C ILE A 64 3.64 1.74 -15.40
N ASN A 65 2.78 0.75 -15.67
CA ASN A 65 2.71 0.07 -16.96
C ASN A 65 2.30 1.03 -18.09
N GLU A 66 1.32 1.90 -17.85
CA GLU A 66 0.92 2.94 -18.81
C GLU A 66 2.08 3.90 -19.11
N THR A 67 2.82 4.32 -18.09
CA THR A 67 3.99 5.20 -18.24
C THR A 67 5.10 4.50 -19.02
N TYR A 68 5.41 3.25 -18.70
CA TYR A 68 6.41 2.46 -19.41
C TYR A 68 6.08 2.33 -20.90
N ASN A 69 4.83 2.00 -21.23
CA ASN A 69 4.36 1.89 -22.61
C ASN A 69 4.43 3.23 -23.36
N ALA A 70 4.12 4.34 -22.68
CA ALA A 70 4.23 5.67 -23.27
C ALA A 70 5.69 6.03 -23.59
N VAL A 71 6.62 5.73 -22.67
CA VAL A 71 8.06 5.96 -22.87
C VAL A 71 8.61 5.08 -23.99
N ASP A 72 8.27 3.79 -24.02
CA ASP A 72 8.66 2.87 -25.10
C ASP A 72 8.14 3.35 -26.47
N GLY A 73 6.89 3.82 -26.54
CA GLY A 73 6.33 4.42 -27.74
C GLY A 73 7.06 5.69 -28.17
N PHE A 74 7.41 6.55 -27.22
CA PHE A 74 8.17 7.78 -27.48
C PHE A 74 9.56 7.47 -28.05
N ILE A 75 10.29 6.51 -27.47
CA ILE A 75 11.61 6.08 -27.96
C ILE A 75 11.52 5.62 -29.41
N LYS A 76 10.53 4.78 -29.75
CA LYS A 76 10.33 4.31 -31.14
C LYS A 76 10.06 5.45 -32.12
N VAL A 77 9.34 6.49 -31.69
CA VAL A 77 9.10 7.68 -32.52
C VAL A 77 10.40 8.45 -32.72
N VAL A 78 11.22 8.61 -31.67
CA VAL A 78 12.53 9.26 -31.76
C VAL A 78 13.45 8.50 -32.72
N ASP A 79 13.57 7.18 -32.57
CA ASP A 79 14.40 6.34 -33.45
C ASP A 79 13.99 6.47 -34.93
N LYS A 80 12.67 6.51 -35.18
CA LYS A 80 12.12 6.72 -36.52
C LYS A 80 12.48 8.10 -37.07
N LEU A 81 12.34 9.14 -36.26
CA LEU A 81 12.71 10.51 -36.64
C LEU A 81 14.21 10.64 -36.92
N GLU A 82 15.07 10.00 -36.13
CA GLU A 82 16.52 9.98 -36.38
C GLU A 82 16.86 9.32 -37.73
N THR A 83 16.16 8.23 -38.05
CA THR A 83 16.31 7.53 -39.33
C THR A 83 15.86 8.42 -40.49
N GLU A 84 14.66 9.01 -40.40
CA GLU A 84 14.13 9.93 -41.43
C GLU A 84 15.04 11.15 -41.60
N PHE A 85 15.54 11.73 -40.51
CA PHE A 85 16.46 12.86 -40.55
C PHE A 85 17.79 12.51 -41.24
N THR A 86 18.30 11.30 -41.03
CA THR A 86 19.51 10.81 -41.70
C THR A 86 19.30 10.72 -43.21
N VAL A 87 18.18 10.15 -43.66
CA VAL A 87 17.83 10.06 -45.08
C VAL A 87 17.70 11.45 -45.71
N VAL A 88 16.97 12.36 -45.06
CA VAL A 88 16.79 13.74 -45.54
C VAL A 88 18.13 14.47 -45.63
N LYS A 89 19.04 14.25 -44.68
CA LYS A 89 20.39 14.84 -44.71
C LYS A 89 21.19 14.34 -45.91
N GLU A 90 21.06 13.07 -46.29
CA GLU A 90 21.71 12.51 -47.47
C GLU A 90 21.08 13.01 -48.78
N ASP A 91 19.76 13.12 -48.84
CA ASP A 91 19.07 13.71 -49.99
C ASP A 91 19.45 15.17 -50.18
N LEU A 92 19.53 15.96 -49.10
CA LEU A 92 19.98 17.35 -49.16
C LEU A 92 21.40 17.48 -49.68
N LYS A 93 22.32 16.60 -49.29
CA LYS A 93 23.69 16.58 -49.84
C LYS A 93 23.67 16.36 -51.34
N ARG A 94 22.91 15.36 -51.81
CA ARG A 94 22.78 15.05 -53.25
C ARG A 94 22.17 16.23 -54.03
N VAL A 95 21.15 16.89 -53.49
CA VAL A 95 20.56 18.08 -54.11
C VAL A 95 21.57 19.22 -54.20
N LYS A 96 22.34 19.47 -53.13
CA LYS A 96 23.41 20.49 -53.13
C LYS A 96 24.45 20.19 -54.21
N GLU A 97 24.87 18.92 -54.35
CA GLU A 97 25.81 18.48 -55.40
C GLU A 97 25.26 18.74 -56.81
N VAL A 98 24.02 18.33 -57.09
CA VAL A 98 23.38 18.57 -58.40
C VAL A 98 23.27 20.05 -58.74
N ILE A 99 22.91 20.90 -57.78
CA ILE A 99 22.83 22.36 -57.99
C ILE A 99 24.21 22.92 -58.32
N LYS A 100 25.25 22.50 -57.60
CA LYS A 100 26.63 22.90 -57.88
C LYS A 100 27.08 22.50 -59.28
N GLU A 101 26.81 21.26 -59.68
CA GLU A 101 27.17 20.73 -61.00
C GLU A 101 26.40 21.40 -62.15
N LYS A 102 25.10 21.62 -61.99
CA LYS A 102 24.22 22.08 -63.08
C LYS A 102 24.14 23.59 -63.20
N LEU A 103 24.19 24.30 -62.07
CA LEU A 103 23.98 25.75 -62.03
C LEU A 103 25.27 26.51 -61.67
N GLY A 104 26.34 25.84 -61.25
CA GLY A 104 27.60 26.48 -60.85
C GLY A 104 27.50 27.26 -59.54
N VAL A 105 26.42 27.06 -58.77
CA VAL A 105 26.16 27.77 -57.51
C VAL A 105 26.53 26.88 -56.33
N ASP A 106 27.36 27.38 -55.41
CA ASP A 106 27.71 26.67 -54.17
C ASP A 106 26.75 27.06 -53.04
N LEU A 107 25.97 26.08 -52.57
CA LEU A 107 25.05 26.23 -51.43
C LEU A 107 25.75 25.71 -50.18
N PHE A 108 26.56 26.57 -49.56
CA PHE A 108 27.25 26.31 -48.28
C PHE A 108 26.32 25.65 -47.25
#